data_AF-A0A519M768-F1
#
_entry.id   AF-A0A519M768-F1
#
_cell.length_a   1.000
_cell.length_b   1.000
_cell.length_c   1.000
_cell.angle_alpha   90.00
_cell.angle_beta   90.00
_cell.angle_gamma   90.00
#
_symmetry.space_group_name_H-M   'P 1'
#
loop_
_entity.id
_entity.type
_entity.pdbx_description
1 polymer ?
#
loop_
_entity_poly.entity_id
_entity_poly.type
_entity_poly.pdbx_seq_one_letter_code
_entity_poly.pdbx_strand_id
1 'polypeptide(L)' 'MKLYWIKTHRLIKKFFPGFVWDVPNTTKTVYLTFDDGPTPEVTEWVLDELRKHDIKATFFCIGNNIENHPGI' A
#
# COMPACT_ATOMS: atom_id res chain seq x y z
N MET A 1 0.21 21.22 -19.02
CA MET A 1 0.03 20.06 -18.11
C MET A 1 0.96 18.95 -18.59
N LYS A 2 2.00 18.57 -17.83
CA LYS A 2 2.96 17.55 -18.26
C LYS A 2 2.26 16.18 -18.32
N LEU A 3 2.48 15.44 -19.40
CA LEU A 3 1.95 14.10 -19.57
C LEU A 3 2.79 13.13 -18.75
N TYR A 4 2.43 12.93 -17.48
CA TYR A 4 3.04 11.89 -16.66
C TYR A 4 2.41 10.56 -17.00
N TRP A 5 3.24 9.56 -17.28
CA TRP A 5 2.83 8.18 -17.40
C TRP A 5 2.54 7.63 -16.01
N ILE A 6 1.32 7.85 -15.51
CA ILE A 6 0.89 7.40 -14.18
C ILE A 6 0.84 5.86 -14.12
N LYS A 7 0.65 5.18 -15.26
CA LYS A 7 0.62 3.73 -15.37
C LYS A 7 1.82 3.18 -16.12
N THR A 8 2.34 2.06 -15.64
CA THR A 8 3.40 1.29 -16.31
C THR A 8 2.98 0.90 -17.72
N HIS A 9 3.88 1.05 -18.70
CA HIS A 9 3.61 0.70 -20.09
C HIS A 9 3.31 -0.81 -20.24
N ARG A 10 2.30 -1.15 -21.05
CA ARG A 10 1.95 -2.53 -21.44
C ARG A 10 3.14 -3.41 -21.90
N LEU A 11 4.17 -2.82 -22.51
CA LEU A 11 5.35 -3.56 -22.95
C LEU A 11 6.11 -4.14 -21.74
N ILE A 12 6.34 -3.32 -20.71
CA ILE A 12 6.97 -3.76 -19.46
C ILE A 12 6.14 -4.86 -18.81
N LYS A 13 4.81 -4.68 -18.74
CA LYS A 13 3.90 -5.69 -18.17
C LYS A 13 4.01 -7.05 -18.87
N LYS A 14 4.20 -7.05 -20.19
CA LYS A 14 4.37 -8.27 -20.99
C LYS A 14 5.69 -8.97 -20.72
N PHE A 15 6.76 -8.23 -20.41
CA PHE A 15 8.07 -8.83 -20.08
C PHE A 15 8.10 -9.49 -18.70
N PHE A 16 7.22 -9.09 -17.78
CA PHE A 16 7.13 -9.69 -16.44
C PHE A 16 5.71 -10.21 -16.16
N PRO A 17 5.29 -11.30 -16.82
CA PRO A 17 3.93 -11.81 -16.71
C PRO A 17 3.62 -12.43 -15.33
N GLY A 18 4.64 -12.70 -14.51
CA GLY A 18 4.48 -13.23 -13.16
C GLY A 18 4.02 -12.21 -12.11
N PHE A 19 4.04 -10.91 -12.43
CA PHE A 19 3.55 -9.87 -11.52
C PHE A 19 2.09 -9.52 -11.78
N VAL A 20 1.38 -9.19 -10.71
CA VAL A 20 0.06 -8.59 -10.78
C VAL A 20 0.22 -7.09 -11.03
N TRP A 21 0.01 -6.68 -12.28
CA TRP A 21 0.21 -5.29 -12.71
C TRP A 21 -1.03 -4.40 -12.56
N ASP A 22 -2.21 -5.00 -12.66
CA ASP A 22 -3.49 -4.32 -12.56
C ASP A 22 -4.46 -5.24 -11.82
N VAL A 23 -5.19 -4.67 -10.86
CA VAL A 23 -6.31 -5.34 -10.21
C VAL A 23 -7.60 -4.68 -10.73
N PRO A 24 -8.59 -5.47 -11.21
CA PRO A 24 -9.86 -4.91 -11.64
C PRO A 24 -10.52 -4.10 -10.51
N ASN A 25 -10.88 -2.86 -10.81
CA ASN A 25 -11.61 -2.00 -9.89
C ASN A 25 -12.93 -1.59 -10.56
N THR A 26 -14.01 -2.26 -10.19
CA THR A 26 -15.34 -2.07 -10.79
C THR A 26 -16.16 -1.01 -10.06
N THR A 27 -15.68 -0.51 -8.92
CA THR A 27 -16.31 0.50 -8.09
C THR A 27 -15.40 1.72 -7.94
N LYS A 28 -15.92 2.84 -7.44
CA LYS A 28 -15.10 4.01 -7.11
C LYS A 28 -14.40 3.82 -5.76
N THR A 29 -13.54 2.81 -5.69
CA THR A 29 -12.83 2.44 -4.47
C THR A 29 -11.34 2.77 -4.61
N VAL A 30 -10.73 3.30 -3.55
CA VAL A 30 -9.28 3.46 -3.42
C VAL A 30 -8.81 2.53 -2.32
N TYR A 31 -7.71 1.81 -2.57
CA TYR A 31 -7.10 0.91 -1.60
C TYR A 31 -5.85 1.59 -1.04
N LEU A 32 -5.82 1.78 0.27
CA LEU A 32 -4.66 2.30 0.98
C LEU A 32 -3.78 1.12 1.41
N THR A 33 -2.50 1.19 1.05
CA THR A 33 -1.49 0.22 1.45
C THR A 33 -0.28 0.94 2.02
N PHE A 34 0.33 0.37 3.04
CA PHE A 34 1.52 0.92 3.69
C PHE A 34 2.59 -0.16 3.73
N ASP A 35 3.76 0.14 3.16
CA ASP A 35 4.89 -0.78 3.09
C ASP A 35 5.89 -0.47 4.21
N ASP A 36 6.75 -1.44 4.51
CA ASP A 36 7.93 -1.31 5.37
C ASP A 36 7.68 -1.03 6.87
N GLY A 37 6.43 -1.07 7.33
CA GLY A 37 6.08 -0.94 8.75
C GLY A 37 6.37 -2.20 9.60
N PRO A 38 6.00 -2.20 10.89
CA PRO A 38 5.57 -1.04 11.68
C PRO A 38 6.74 -0.09 11.96
N THR A 39 6.47 1.21 11.94
CA THR A 39 7.40 2.27 12.36
C THR A 39 6.79 2.97 13.57
N PRO A 40 7.47 2.98 14.74
CA PRO A 40 6.98 3.65 15.93
C PRO A 40 6.56 5.09 15.67
N GLU A 41 5.55 5.57 16.38
CA GLU A 41 4.91 6.89 16.22
C GLU A 41 4.14 7.04 14.90
N VAL A 42 4.74 6.72 13.76
CA VAL A 42 4.14 6.89 12.43
C VAL A 42 3.01 5.90 12.20
N THR A 43 3.24 4.61 12.44
CA THR A 43 2.21 3.58 12.22
C THR A 43 1.05 3.78 13.19
N GLU A 44 1.31 4.15 14.44
CA GLU A 44 0.26 4.47 15.43
C GLU A 44 -0.59 5.66 15.00
N TRP A 45 0.05 6.74 14.54
CA TRP A 45 -0.66 7.90 14.00
C TRP A 45 -1.52 7.55 12.77
N VAL A 46 -0.99 6.73 11.85
CA VAL A 46 -1.76 6.24 10.69
C VAL A 46 -2.98 5.42 11.15
N LEU A 47 -2.80 4.50 12.11
CA LEU A 47 -3.88 3.69 12.64
C LEU A 47 -4.97 4.54 13.31
N ASP A 48 -4.59 5.60 14.01
CA ASP A 48 -5.53 6.54 14.63
C ASP A 48 -6.34 7.33 13.59
N GLU A 49 -5.70 7.84 12.52
CA GLU A 49 -6.43 8.52 11.44
C GLU A 49 -7.35 7.56 10.66
N LEU A 50 -6.90 6.33 10.38
CA LEU A 50 -7.75 5.30 9.77
C LEU A 50 -8.98 5.00 10.64
N ARG A 51 -8.79 4.85 11.95
CA ARG A 51 -9.88 4.59 12.90
C ARG A 51 -10.88 5.75 12.96
N LYS A 52 -10.39 6.98 13.01
CA LYS A 52 -11.21 8.20 13.04
C LYS A 52 -12.13 8.33 11.83
N HIS A 53 -11.69 7.84 10.67
CA HIS A 53 -12.45 7.87 9.43
C HIS A 53 -13.20 6.55 9.11
N ASP A 54 -13.13 5.55 10.00
CA ASP A 54 -13.67 4.19 9.79
C ASP A 54 -13.17 3.55 8.48
N ILE A 55 -11.89 3.73 8.18
CA ILE A 55 -11.23 3.22 6.97
C ILE A 55 -10.38 2.00 7.31
N LYS A 56 -10.44 0.98 6.45
CA LYS A 56 -9.53 -0.17 6.48
C LYS A 56 -8.41 0.02 5.46
N ALA A 57 -7.21 -0.44 5.83
CA ALA A 57 -6.03 -0.44 4.97
C ALA A 57 -5.26 -1.76 5.12
N THR A 58 -4.31 -2.00 4.21
CA THR A 58 -3.41 -3.15 4.26
C THR A 58 -2.00 -2.69 4.63
N PHE A 59 -1.35 -3.37 5.56
CA PHE A 59 0.03 -3.10 5.95
C PHE A 59 0.92 -4.27 5.52
N PHE A 60 1.94 -3.99 4.72
CA PHE A 60 2.96 -4.94 4.30
C PHE A 60 4.20 -4.73 5.17
N CYS A 61 4.22 -5.40 6.31
CA CYS A 61 5.23 -5.20 7.34
C CYS A 61 6.53 -5.98 7.08
N ILE A 62 7.65 -5.43 7.55
CA ILE A 62 8.94 -6.10 7.59
C ILE A 62 9.05 -6.92 8.88
N GLY A 63 9.49 -8.18 8.76
CA GLY A 63 9.63 -9.11 9.89
C GLY A 63 10.46 -8.54 11.05
N ASN A 64 11.63 -7.96 10.75
CA ASN A 64 12.47 -7.32 11.77
C ASN A 64 11.77 -6.17 12.50
N ASN A 65 10.91 -5.41 11.82
CA ASN A 65 10.17 -4.31 12.44
C ASN A 65 9.07 -4.84 13.36
N ILE A 66 8.40 -5.92 12.95
CA ILE A 66 7.42 -6.62 13.78
C ILE A 66 8.08 -7.17 15.05
N GLU A 67 9.25 -7.81 14.93
CA GLU A 67 9.97 -8.37 16.08
C GLU A 67 10.40 -7.29 17.09
N ASN A 68 10.83 -6.14 16.60
CA ASN A 68 11.24 -5.01 17.45
C ASN A 68 10.04 -4.22 18.02
N HIS A 69 8.89 -4.27 17.35
CA HIS A 69 7.68 -3.51 17.72
C HIS A 69 6.40 -4.36 17.65
N PRO A 70 6.29 -5.45 18.43
CA PRO A 70 5.19 -6.42 18.29
C PRO A 70 3.83 -5.92 18.78
N GLY A 71 3.78 -4.79 19.48
CA GLY A 71 2.56 -4.17 20.00
C GLY A 71 1.95 -3.11 19.08
N ILE A 72 2.59 -2.83 17.95
CA ILE A 72 2.11 -1.93 16.90
C ILE A 72 1.51 -2.77 15.78
#